data_AF-A0A6N9JX61-F1
#
_entry.id   AF-A0A6N9JX61-F1
#
_cell.length_a   1.000
_cell.length_b   1.000
_cell.length_c   1.000
_cell.angle_alpha   90.00
_cell.angle_beta   90.00
_cell.angle_gamma   90.00
#
_symmetry.space_group_name_H-M   'P 1'
#
loop_
_entity.id
_entity.type
_entity.pdbx_description
1 polymer ?
#
loop_
_entity_poly.entity_id
_entity_poly.type
_entity_poly.pdbx_seq_one_letter_code
_entity_poly.pdbx_strand_id
1 'polypeptide(L)'
;MYIRDVLRYKSLFYRGNPASIILSLIGMDGYLAFKINDYYILGEWFIGAIILLYILYPLLTWMKREYKWVTFGLVILLYILSLKINLTGMVSFRMLPSCLISFYAGMLFVEHRKSAEKYWWIAGILLVILKCIEPGNMNIKGHIAGFLMAYMLYGIGTYLMKINIINKVMKFIGGDRYFGCCFKTGMQNNHVFRKSTKEKYCLIKMYDKI
;
A
#
# COMPACT_ATOMS: atom_id res chain seq x y z
N MET A 1 7.82 22.67 -12.61
CA MET A 1 9.16 23.13 -12.21
C MET A 1 10.18 22.86 -13.31
N TYR A 2 10.27 21.62 -13.82
CA TYR A 2 11.14 21.21 -14.94
C TYR A 2 11.18 22.14 -16.16
N ILE A 3 10.02 22.51 -16.73
CA ILE A 3 9.96 23.39 -17.93
C ILE A 3 10.59 24.76 -17.66
N ARG A 4 10.43 25.31 -16.44
CA ARG A 4 11.06 26.59 -16.05
C ARG A 4 12.59 26.47 -16.01
N ASP A 5 13.10 25.35 -15.52
CA ASP A 5 14.54 25.11 -15.42
C ASP A 5 15.15 24.83 -16.80
N VAL A 6 14.47 24.09 -17.67
CA VAL A 6 14.89 23.88 -19.07
C VAL A 6 14.98 25.21 -19.82
N LEU A 7 14.00 26.10 -19.63
CA LEU A 7 14.01 27.45 -20.22
C LEU A 7 15.12 28.33 -19.64
N ARG A 8 15.43 28.19 -18.34
CA ARG A 8 16.50 28.95 -17.66
C ARG A 8 17.90 28.50 -18.08
N TYR A 9 18.14 27.20 -18.18
CA TYR A 9 19.45 26.63 -18.50
C TYR A 9 19.66 26.37 -20.00
N LYS A 10 18.64 26.59 -20.83
CA LYS A 10 18.64 26.35 -22.30
C LYS A 10 19.16 24.96 -22.70
N SER A 11 19.01 23.99 -21.80
CA SER A 11 19.43 22.61 -21.99
C SER A 11 18.36 21.69 -21.43
N LEU A 12 17.93 20.71 -22.24
CA LEU A 12 17.03 19.64 -21.81
C LEU A 12 17.66 18.76 -20.72
N PHE A 13 19.00 18.68 -20.70
CA PHE A 13 19.78 17.91 -19.74
C PHE A 13 20.55 18.83 -18.79
N TYR A 14 19.87 19.79 -18.15
CA TYR A 14 20.53 20.78 -17.29
C TYR A 14 21.19 20.19 -16.02
N ARG A 15 20.88 18.94 -15.64
CA ARG A 15 21.57 18.18 -14.56
C ARG A 15 22.53 17.11 -15.10
N GLY A 16 22.86 17.15 -16.39
CA GLY A 16 23.97 16.41 -17.01
C GLY A 16 23.68 14.96 -17.40
N ASN A 17 22.99 14.15 -16.58
CA ASN A 17 22.82 12.73 -16.86
C ASN A 17 21.46 12.40 -17.51
N PRO A 18 21.39 11.92 -18.76
CA PRO A 18 20.14 11.49 -19.39
C PRO A 18 19.49 10.28 -18.67
N ALA A 19 20.28 9.46 -17.97
CA ALA A 19 19.77 8.34 -17.19
C ALA A 19 18.82 8.77 -16.08
N SER A 20 19.02 9.97 -15.49
CA SER A 20 18.11 10.51 -14.46
C SER A 20 16.73 10.88 -15.02
N ILE A 21 16.60 11.17 -16.32
CA ILE A 21 15.29 11.39 -16.95
C ILE A 21 14.55 10.05 -17.12
N ILE A 22 15.28 9.00 -17.52
CA ILE A 22 14.73 7.64 -17.61
C ILE A 22 14.29 7.17 -16.22
N LEU A 23 15.10 7.45 -15.19
CA LEU A 23 14.78 7.17 -13.80
C LEU A 23 13.50 7.89 -13.33
N SER A 24 13.30 9.14 -13.75
CA SER A 24 12.07 9.90 -13.53
C SER A 24 10.86 9.31 -14.23
N LEU A 25 11.01 8.84 -15.48
CA LEU A 25 9.93 8.19 -16.22
C LEU A 25 9.49 6.87 -15.58
N ILE A 26 10.44 6.13 -15.00
CA ILE A 26 10.17 4.90 -14.24
C ILE A 26 9.59 5.22 -12.84
N GLY A 27 9.75 6.45 -12.34
CA GLY A 27 9.28 6.88 -11.01
C GLY A 27 10.25 6.51 -9.87
N MET A 28 11.50 6.19 -10.20
CA MET A 28 12.56 5.83 -9.26
C MET A 28 13.43 7.03 -8.83
N ASP A 29 13.29 8.16 -9.51
CA ASP A 29 14.01 9.41 -9.21
C ASP A 29 13.74 9.90 -7.79
N GLY A 30 12.50 9.88 -7.32
CA GLY A 30 12.16 10.30 -5.96
C GLY A 30 12.76 9.43 -4.86
N TYR A 31 12.92 8.14 -5.13
CA TYR A 31 13.47 7.18 -4.18
C TYR A 31 15.01 7.26 -4.11
N LEU A 32 15.67 7.56 -5.24
CA LEU A 32 17.12 7.67 -5.36
C LEU A 32 17.66 9.10 -5.23
N ALA A 33 16.78 10.10 -5.09
CA ALA A 33 17.12 11.51 -4.90
C ALA A 33 18.07 11.79 -3.71
N PHE A 34 18.20 10.85 -2.77
CA PHE A 34 19.18 10.94 -1.68
C PHE A 34 20.63 10.74 -2.17
N LYS A 35 20.84 10.00 -3.27
CA LYS A 35 22.16 9.59 -3.78
C LYS A 35 22.51 10.20 -5.14
N ILE A 36 21.50 10.59 -5.94
CA ILE A 36 21.69 11.08 -7.31
C ILE A 36 20.95 12.42 -7.45
N ASN A 37 21.59 13.38 -8.14
CA ASN A 37 20.98 14.67 -8.49
C ASN A 37 19.99 14.48 -9.65
N ASP A 38 18.77 14.04 -9.33
CA ASP A 38 17.75 13.70 -10.31
C ASP A 38 16.81 14.87 -10.61
N TYR A 39 16.05 14.79 -11.71
CA TYR A 39 15.17 15.89 -12.13
C TYR A 39 13.87 16.02 -11.30
N TYR A 40 13.55 15.02 -10.46
CA TYR A 40 12.36 14.96 -9.59
C TYR A 40 11.10 15.42 -10.34
N ILE A 41 10.84 14.82 -11.51
CA ILE A 41 9.76 15.25 -12.41
C ILE A 41 8.44 14.58 -12.03
N LEU A 42 8.51 13.29 -11.64
CA LEU A 42 7.35 12.44 -11.42
C LEU A 42 7.42 11.64 -10.12
N GLY A 43 8.58 11.11 -9.74
CA GLY A 43 8.66 10.16 -8.64
C GLY A 43 8.58 10.86 -7.31
N GLU A 44 7.44 10.70 -6.65
CA GLU A 44 7.41 10.70 -5.20
C GLU A 44 8.18 9.48 -4.68
N TRP A 45 8.89 9.62 -3.57
CA TRP A 45 9.65 8.53 -2.94
C TRP A 45 8.81 7.26 -2.70
N PHE A 46 7.50 7.42 -2.49
CA PHE A 46 6.53 6.34 -2.32
C PHE A 46 6.30 5.53 -3.62
N ILE A 47 6.31 6.19 -4.79
CA ILE A 47 6.10 5.54 -6.09
C ILE A 47 7.27 4.61 -6.42
N GLY A 48 8.50 5.07 -6.20
CA GLY A 48 9.68 4.20 -6.36
C GLY A 48 9.66 3.01 -5.39
N ALA A 49 9.29 3.26 -4.12
CA ALA A 49 9.18 2.20 -3.12
C ALA A 49 8.13 1.14 -3.47
N ILE A 50 6.94 1.55 -3.96
CA ILE A 50 5.90 0.58 -4.32
C ILE A 50 6.29 -0.25 -5.54
N ILE A 51 6.98 0.31 -6.53
CA ILE A 51 7.49 -0.45 -7.68
C ILE A 51 8.43 -1.57 -7.21
N LEU A 52 9.39 -1.24 -6.33
CA LEU A 52 10.30 -2.24 -5.74
C LEU A 52 9.54 -3.32 -4.95
N LEU A 53 8.52 -2.93 -4.17
CA LEU A 53 7.70 -3.88 -3.42
C LEU A 53 6.88 -4.80 -4.32
N TYR A 54 6.39 -4.33 -5.46
CA TYR A 54 5.67 -5.15 -6.43
C TYR A 54 6.58 -6.18 -7.11
N ILE A 55 7.84 -5.83 -7.38
CA ILE A 55 8.84 -6.79 -7.86
C ILE A 55 9.12 -7.85 -6.78
N LEU A 56 9.14 -7.46 -5.50
CA LEU A 56 9.33 -8.37 -4.36
C LEU A 56 8.08 -9.19 -4.01
N TYR A 57 6.90 -8.75 -4.42
CA TYR A 57 5.61 -9.35 -4.09
C TYR A 57 5.49 -10.87 -4.36
N PRO A 58 5.88 -11.42 -5.53
CA PRO A 58 5.77 -12.86 -5.78
C PRO A 58 6.61 -13.67 -4.80
N LEU A 59 7.84 -13.23 -4.52
CA LEU A 59 8.73 -13.87 -3.55
C LEU A 59 8.12 -13.81 -2.13
N LEU A 60 7.64 -12.63 -1.73
CA LEU A 60 7.03 -12.44 -0.41
C LEU A 60 5.77 -13.29 -0.21
N THR A 61 4.95 -13.44 -1.24
CA THR A 61 3.74 -14.27 -1.20
C THR A 61 4.07 -15.75 -1.13
N TRP A 62 5.06 -16.21 -1.90
CA TRP A 62 5.55 -17.58 -1.83
C TRP A 62 6.10 -17.92 -0.43
N MET A 63 6.98 -17.07 0.11
CA MET A 63 7.54 -17.27 1.46
C MET A 63 6.45 -17.26 2.54
N LYS A 64 5.48 -16.36 2.46
CA LYS A 64 4.36 -16.30 3.40
C LYS A 64 3.51 -17.57 3.39
N ARG A 65 3.33 -18.19 2.21
CA ARG A 65 2.54 -19.42 2.05
C ARG A 65 3.23 -20.62 2.69
N GLU A 66 4.52 -20.81 2.41
CA GLU A 66 5.28 -21.96 2.90
C GLU A 66 5.74 -21.78 4.36
N TYR A 67 6.13 -20.55 4.73
CA TYR A 67 6.74 -20.24 6.03
C TYR A 67 6.18 -18.93 6.64
N LYS A 68 4.89 -18.92 6.96
CA LYS A 68 4.18 -17.73 7.49
C LYS A 68 4.88 -17.07 8.68
N TRP A 69 5.26 -17.85 9.69
CA TRP A 69 5.89 -17.33 10.92
C TRP A 69 7.32 -16.84 10.67
N VAL A 70 8.08 -17.53 9.81
CA VAL A 70 9.43 -17.12 9.43
C VAL A 70 9.39 -15.81 8.65
N THR A 71 8.46 -15.70 7.69
CA THR A 71 8.27 -14.48 6.89
C THR A 71 7.88 -13.29 7.77
N PHE A 72 6.98 -13.50 8.73
CA PHE A 72 6.61 -12.46 9.70
C PHE A 72 7.81 -12.01 10.56
N GLY A 73 8.57 -12.97 11.10
CA GLY A 73 9.79 -12.69 11.87
C GLY A 73 10.84 -11.96 11.05
N LEU A 74 11.04 -12.36 9.80
CA LEU A 74 12.00 -11.73 8.88
C LEU A 74 11.63 -10.28 8.56
N VAL A 75 10.36 -10.00 8.25
CA VAL A 75 9.90 -8.63 7.96
C VAL A 75 10.09 -7.72 9.18
N ILE A 76 9.76 -8.21 10.39
CA ILE A 76 9.98 -7.46 11.63
C ILE A 76 11.47 -7.24 11.88
N LEU A 77 12.29 -8.27 11.69
CA LEU A 77 13.74 -8.18 11.88
C LEU A 77 14.34 -7.13 10.93
N LEU A 78 14.00 -7.17 9.64
CA LEU A 78 14.43 -6.18 8.65
C LEU A 78 14.00 -4.76 9.04
N TYR A 79 12.79 -4.59 9.58
CA TYR A 79 12.32 -3.30 10.08
C TYR A 79 13.14 -2.80 11.28
N ILE A 80 13.36 -3.62 12.31
CA ILE A 80 14.15 -3.25 13.50
C ILE A 80 15.60 -2.93 13.11
N LEU A 81 16.20 -3.75 12.23
CA LEU A 81 17.53 -3.49 11.71
C LEU A 81 17.58 -2.16 10.95
N SER A 82 16.55 -1.84 10.16
CA SER A 82 16.48 -0.55 9.45
C SER A 82 16.37 0.66 10.38
N LEU A 83 15.77 0.51 11.57
CA LEU A 83 15.70 1.57 12.57
C LEU A 83 17.05 1.80 13.27
N LYS A 84 17.82 0.73 13.49
CA LYS A 84 19.13 0.80 14.17
C LYS A 84 20.24 1.24 13.23
N ILE A 85 20.22 0.73 12.00
CA ILE A 85 21.23 1.01 11.00
C ILE A 85 20.67 2.08 10.07
N ASN A 86 20.91 3.35 10.42
CA ASN A 86 20.66 4.49 9.53
C ASN A 86 21.65 4.47 8.35
N LEU A 87 21.63 3.41 7.53
CA LEU A 87 22.56 3.15 6.43
C LEU A 87 22.58 4.25 5.37
N THR A 88 21.49 5.00 5.24
CA THR A 88 21.24 5.82 4.04
C THR A 88 20.93 7.28 4.36
N GLY A 89 21.02 7.76 5.61
CA GLY A 89 20.65 9.15 5.97
C GLY A 89 19.22 9.58 5.61
N MET A 90 18.39 8.63 5.15
CA MET A 90 17.04 8.83 4.68
C MET A 90 16.08 8.73 5.86
N VAL A 91 14.99 9.52 5.84
CA VAL A 91 13.93 9.43 6.86
C VAL A 91 13.48 7.98 6.96
N SER A 92 13.53 7.39 8.16
CA SER A 92 13.34 5.94 8.36
C SER A 92 12.01 5.42 7.78
N PHE A 93 10.96 6.27 7.74
CA PHE A 93 9.65 5.97 7.14
C PHE A 93 9.71 5.72 5.62
N ARG A 94 10.70 6.29 4.92
CA ARG A 94 10.87 6.18 3.46
C ARG A 94 11.71 4.98 3.03
N MET A 95 12.34 4.31 3.98
CA MET A 95 13.20 3.16 3.68
C MET A 95 12.36 1.97 3.22
N LEU A 96 12.90 1.19 2.28
CA LEU A 96 12.23 -0.01 1.76
C LEU A 96 11.73 -0.97 2.86
N PRO A 97 12.47 -1.25 3.96
CA PRO A 97 11.98 -2.12 5.04
C PRO A 97 10.75 -1.55 5.77
N SER A 98 10.67 -0.22 5.95
CA SER A 98 9.49 0.45 6.50
C SER A 98 8.29 0.35 5.54
N CYS A 99 8.52 0.49 4.23
CA CYS A 99 7.45 0.27 3.26
C CYS A 99 7.01 -1.20 3.22
N LEU A 100 7.95 -2.15 3.37
CA LEU A 100 7.71 -3.58 3.39
C LEU A 100 6.81 -3.99 4.58
N ILE A 101 7.06 -3.46 5.78
CA ILE A 101 6.21 -3.77 6.95
C ILE A 101 4.77 -3.24 6.76
N SER A 102 4.60 -2.03 6.23
CA SER A 102 3.27 -1.50 5.89
C SER A 102 2.56 -2.35 4.83
N PHE A 103 3.29 -2.75 3.80
CA PHE A 103 2.75 -3.58 2.72
C PHE A 103 2.34 -4.97 3.23
N TYR A 104 3.19 -5.60 4.05
CA TYR A 104 2.89 -6.88 4.69
C TYR A 104 1.71 -6.79 5.66
N ALA A 105 1.61 -5.72 6.45
CA ALA A 105 0.45 -5.42 7.29
C ALA A 105 -0.83 -5.28 6.45
N GLY A 106 -0.76 -4.65 5.28
CA GLY A 106 -1.85 -4.59 4.30
C GLY A 106 -2.30 -5.98 3.82
N MET A 107 -1.37 -6.89 3.54
CA MET A 107 -1.72 -8.26 3.18
C MET A 107 -2.42 -9.01 4.31
N LEU A 108 -1.98 -8.83 5.56
CA LEU A 108 -2.66 -9.41 6.74
C LEU A 108 -4.03 -8.77 6.96
N PHE A 109 -4.16 -7.46 6.70
CA PHE A 109 -5.42 -6.74 6.80
C PHE A 109 -6.48 -7.31 5.84
N VAL A 110 -6.11 -7.61 4.59
CA VAL A 110 -7.02 -8.20 3.60
C VAL A 110 -7.57 -9.57 4.04
N GLU A 111 -6.77 -10.36 4.76
CA GLU A 111 -7.20 -11.64 5.37
C GLU A 111 -8.21 -11.42 6.49
N HIS A 112 -8.01 -10.38 7.32
CA HIS A 112 -8.83 -10.09 8.50
C HIS A 112 -9.89 -9.00 8.27
N ARG A 113 -10.18 -8.66 7.01
CA ARG A 113 -11.06 -7.54 6.63
C ARG A 113 -12.47 -7.61 7.23
N LYS A 114 -13.00 -8.81 7.48
CA LYS A 114 -14.32 -9.00 8.13
C LYS A 114 -14.35 -8.40 9.55
N SER A 115 -13.21 -8.46 10.25
CA SER A 115 -13.06 -7.83 11.56
C SER A 115 -13.13 -6.31 11.43
N ALA A 116 -12.55 -5.75 10.35
CA ALA A 116 -12.55 -4.33 10.09
C ALA A 116 -13.94 -3.75 9.85
N GLU A 117 -14.83 -4.50 9.21
CA GLU A 117 -16.23 -4.07 9.03
C GLU A 117 -16.98 -3.94 10.35
N LYS A 118 -16.63 -4.75 11.36
CA LYS A 118 -17.31 -4.78 12.66
C LYS A 118 -16.73 -3.81 13.68
N TYR A 119 -15.40 -3.63 13.68
CA TYR A 119 -14.66 -2.92 14.73
C TYR A 119 -13.97 -1.63 14.25
N TRP A 120 -14.43 -1.03 13.16
CA TRP A 120 -13.82 0.18 12.58
C TRP A 120 -13.82 1.40 13.51
N TRP A 121 -14.84 1.56 14.35
CA TRP A 121 -14.94 2.66 15.31
C TRP A 121 -13.87 2.56 16.41
N ILE A 122 -13.47 1.33 16.80
CA ILE A 122 -12.38 1.09 17.76
C ILE A 122 -11.06 1.65 17.20
N ALA A 123 -10.81 1.46 15.90
CA ALA A 123 -9.62 2.01 15.26
C ALA A 123 -9.62 3.55 15.28
N GLY A 124 -10.78 4.19 15.12
CA GLY A 124 -10.94 5.65 15.26
C GLY A 124 -10.62 6.16 16.67
N ILE A 125 -11.14 5.47 17.70
CA ILE A 125 -10.82 5.81 19.10
C ILE A 125 -9.32 5.66 19.37
N LEU A 126 -8.71 4.56 18.90
CA LEU A 126 -7.30 4.30 19.09
C LEU A 126 -6.40 5.33 18.37
N LEU A 127 -6.83 5.88 17.23
CA LEU A 127 -6.14 6.99 16.55
C LEU A 127 -6.10 8.26 17.40
N VAL A 128 -7.22 8.59 18.05
CA VAL A 128 -7.30 9.77 18.94
C VAL A 128 -6.39 9.57 20.15
N ILE A 129 -6.42 8.38 20.76
CA ILE A 129 -5.53 8.04 21.89
C ILE A 129 -4.06 8.13 21.46
N LEU A 130 -3.70 7.60 20.29
CA LEU A 130 -2.33 7.64 19.76
C LEU A 130 -1.81 9.08 19.61
N LYS A 131 -2.68 10.04 19.26
CA LYS A 131 -2.34 11.46 19.18
C LYS A 131 -2.04 12.08 20.56
N CYS A 132 -2.69 11.59 21.61
CA CYS A 132 -2.50 12.08 22.98
C CYS A 132 -1.24 11.52 23.67
N ILE A 133 -0.64 10.45 23.15
CA ILE A 133 0.59 9.87 23.71
C ILE A 133 1.80 10.74 23.32
N GLU A 134 2.65 11.08 24.30
CA GLU A 134 3.92 11.83 24.16
C GLU A 134 4.87 11.29 23.07
N PRO A 135 5.80 12.12 22.52
CA PRO A 135 6.55 11.77 21.32
C PRO A 135 7.54 10.60 21.51
N GLY A 136 7.05 9.39 21.23
CA GLY A 136 7.89 8.23 20.89
C GLY A 136 8.43 8.30 19.45
N ASN A 137 9.04 7.21 18.96
CA ASN A 137 9.61 7.15 17.61
C ASN A 137 8.56 7.49 16.53
N MET A 138 8.82 8.57 15.79
CA MET A 138 7.91 9.12 14.77
C MET A 138 7.56 8.10 13.69
N ASN A 139 8.50 7.22 13.33
CA ASN A 139 8.29 6.20 12.31
C ASN A 139 7.25 5.16 12.77
N ILE A 140 7.38 4.68 14.01
CA ILE A 140 6.47 3.70 14.60
C ILE A 140 5.07 4.31 14.73
N LYS A 141 4.97 5.55 15.22
CA LYS A 141 3.68 6.27 15.29
C LYS A 141 3.04 6.43 13.91
N GLY A 142 3.84 6.75 12.89
CA GLY A 142 3.37 6.87 11.52
C GLY A 142 2.78 5.57 10.97
N HIS A 143 3.44 4.43 11.19
CA HIS A 143 2.92 3.12 10.77
C HIS A 143 1.65 2.73 11.51
N ILE A 144 1.58 2.93 12.82
CA ILE A 144 0.38 2.63 13.62
C ILE A 144 -0.77 3.51 13.17
N ALA A 145 -0.55 4.83 13.02
CA ALA A 145 -1.56 5.76 12.56
C ALA A 145 -2.06 5.41 11.16
N GLY A 146 -1.15 5.08 10.22
CA GLY A 146 -1.50 4.67 8.88
C GLY A 146 -2.36 3.39 8.86
N PHE A 147 -1.99 2.38 9.65
CA PHE A 147 -2.74 1.13 9.76
C PHE A 147 -4.14 1.35 10.34
N LEU A 148 -4.26 2.10 11.44
CA LEU A 148 -5.55 2.39 12.07
C LEU A 148 -6.44 3.26 11.16
N MET A 149 -5.85 4.20 10.42
CA MET A 149 -6.58 5.03 9.46
C MET A 149 -7.11 4.17 8.31
N ALA A 150 -6.31 3.26 7.76
CA ALA A 150 -6.77 2.31 6.75
C ALA A 150 -7.93 1.43 7.26
N TYR A 151 -7.83 0.95 8.50
CA TYR A 151 -8.85 0.13 9.16
C TYR A 151 -10.17 0.90 9.31
N MET A 152 -10.09 2.15 9.78
CA MET A 152 -11.24 3.04 9.96
C MET A 152 -11.90 3.39 8.61
N LEU A 153 -11.11 3.79 7.61
CA LEU A 153 -11.61 4.16 6.28
C LEU A 153 -12.27 2.99 5.56
N TYR A 154 -11.71 1.78 5.68
CA TYR A 154 -12.34 0.58 5.11
C TYR A 154 -13.71 0.34 5.73
N GLY A 155 -13.83 0.40 7.06
CA GLY A 155 -15.12 0.25 7.74
C GLY A 155 -16.15 1.30 7.33
N ILE A 156 -15.76 2.58 7.32
CA ILE A 156 -16.61 3.68 6.84
C ILE A 156 -17.03 3.44 5.39
N GLY A 157 -16.10 3.06 4.51
CA GLY A 157 -16.36 2.73 3.12
C GLY A 157 -17.40 1.62 2.98
N THR A 158 -17.25 0.51 3.73
CA THR A 158 -18.24 -0.58 3.71
C THR A 158 -19.61 -0.17 4.23
N TYR A 159 -19.68 0.76 5.20
CA TYR A 159 -20.95 1.30 5.69
C TYR A 159 -21.61 2.22 4.66
N LEU A 160 -20.87 3.17 4.09
CA LEU A 160 -21.36 4.08 3.04
C LEU A 160 -21.90 3.32 1.83
N MET A 161 -21.27 2.19 1.49
CA MET A 161 -21.65 1.33 0.39
C MET A 161 -22.98 0.59 0.59
N LYS A 162 -23.53 0.56 1.82
CA LYS A 162 -24.88 0.05 2.08
C LYS A 162 -25.98 1.05 1.66
N ILE A 163 -25.64 2.32 1.47
CA ILE A 163 -26.59 3.35 1.04
C ILE A 163 -26.87 3.17 -0.45
N ASN A 164 -28.15 2.92 -0.80
CA ASN A 164 -28.57 2.59 -2.17
C ASN A 164 -28.13 3.62 -3.21
N ILE A 165 -28.19 4.91 -2.88
CA ILE A 165 -27.79 6.01 -3.78
C ILE A 165 -26.30 5.95 -4.08
N ILE A 166 -25.46 5.83 -3.04
CA ILE A 166 -24.00 5.75 -3.17
C ILE A 166 -23.61 4.51 -3.96
N ASN A 167 -24.22 3.36 -3.66
CA ASN A 167 -23.96 2.12 -4.38
C ASN A 167 -24.27 2.26 -5.89
N LYS A 168 -25.37 2.94 -6.24
CA LYS A 168 -25.75 3.16 -7.64
C LYS A 168 -24.76 4.08 -8.37
N VAL A 169 -24.36 5.19 -7.75
CA VAL A 169 -23.36 6.12 -8.31
C VAL A 169 -22.01 5.43 -8.50
N MET A 170 -21.55 4.69 -7.49
CA MET A 170 -20.25 4.06 -7.56
C MET A 170 -20.19 2.90 -8.56
N LYS A 171 -21.29 2.14 -8.74
CA LYS A 171 -21.41 1.14 -9.81
C LYS A 171 -21.38 1.77 -11.20
N PHE A 172 -22.02 2.93 -11.36
CA PHE A 172 -21.99 3.68 -12.61
C PHE A 172 -20.57 4.15 -12.97
N ILE A 173 -19.80 4.65 -11.99
CA ILE A 173 -18.43 5.11 -12.20
C ILE A 173 -17.45 3.95 -12.40
N GLY A 174 -17.56 2.89 -11.58
CA GLY A 174 -16.58 1.79 -11.56
C GLY A 174 -16.82 0.66 -12.57
N GLY A 175 -18.00 0.61 -13.19
CA GLY A 175 -18.44 -0.54 -14.00
C GLY A 175 -18.69 -1.80 -13.17
N ASP A 176 -19.56 -2.70 -13.66
CA ASP A 176 -20.05 -3.86 -12.89
C ASP A 176 -18.94 -4.86 -12.46
N ARG A 177 -17.81 -4.91 -13.19
CA ARG A 177 -16.73 -5.89 -12.94
C ARG A 177 -15.85 -5.57 -11.73
N TYR A 178 -15.45 -4.31 -11.55
CA TYR A 178 -14.61 -3.90 -10.42
C TYR A 178 -15.41 -3.86 -9.13
N PHE A 179 -16.66 -3.39 -9.21
CA PHE A 179 -17.56 -3.31 -8.06
C PHE A 179 -18.00 -4.70 -7.56
N GLY A 180 -18.30 -5.64 -8.47
CA GLY A 180 -18.65 -7.01 -8.09
C GLY A 180 -17.53 -7.77 -7.36
N CYS A 181 -16.26 -7.43 -7.60
CA CYS A 181 -15.11 -8.05 -6.94
C CYS A 181 -14.86 -7.48 -5.54
N CYS A 182 -14.97 -6.16 -5.36
CA CYS A 182 -14.95 -5.50 -4.04
C CYS A 182 -16.16 -5.91 -3.17
N PHE A 183 -17.34 -6.11 -3.77
CA PHE A 183 -18.56 -6.40 -3.00
C PHE A 183 -18.74 -7.90 -2.67
N LYS A 184 -18.34 -8.82 -3.57
CA LYS A 184 -18.40 -10.28 -3.29
C LYS A 184 -17.42 -10.70 -2.19
N THR A 185 -16.37 -9.93 -1.94
CA THR A 185 -15.35 -10.24 -0.93
C THR A 185 -15.69 -9.71 0.47
N GLY A 186 -16.53 -8.67 0.59
CA GLY A 186 -17.01 -8.12 1.88
C GLY A 186 -18.32 -8.76 2.39
N MET A 187 -19.35 -8.90 1.54
CA MET A 187 -20.65 -9.45 1.97
C MET A 187 -20.75 -10.97 1.77
N GLN A 188 -19.98 -11.74 2.54
CA GLN A 188 -20.12 -13.21 2.58
C GLN A 188 -21.01 -13.69 3.74
N ASN A 189 -22.09 -12.95 4.05
CA ASN A 189 -23.01 -13.28 5.16
C ASN A 189 -24.48 -13.00 4.83
N ASN A 190 -24.94 -13.28 3.60
CA ASN A 190 -26.37 -13.40 3.34
C ASN A 190 -26.64 -14.60 2.42
N HIS A 191 -27.48 -15.52 2.89
CA HIS A 191 -27.88 -16.81 2.31
C HIS A 191 -28.49 -16.76 0.89
N VAL A 192 -28.52 -15.59 0.24
CA VAL A 192 -29.21 -15.35 -1.04
C VAL A 192 -28.31 -15.64 -2.26
N PHE A 193 -26.98 -15.74 -2.11
CA PHE A 193 -26.05 -15.91 -3.25
C PHE A 193 -25.56 -17.35 -3.50
N ARG A 194 -26.20 -18.37 -2.92
CA ARG A 194 -25.79 -19.79 -3.04
C ARG A 194 -26.00 -20.42 -4.44
N LYS A 195 -26.61 -19.72 -5.40
CA LYS A 195 -26.90 -20.26 -6.75
C LYS A 195 -25.89 -19.90 -7.85
N SER A 196 -24.93 -19.00 -7.63
CA SER A 196 -23.88 -18.64 -8.62
C SER A 196 -22.50 -19.11 -8.17
N THR A 197 -22.43 -20.34 -7.65
CA THR A 197 -21.27 -20.89 -6.94
C THR A 197 -20.68 -22.12 -7.62
N LYS A 198 -21.01 -22.44 -8.88
CA LYS A 198 -20.33 -23.51 -9.63
C LYS A 198 -19.33 -23.01 -10.68
N GLU A 199 -19.59 -21.89 -11.34
CA GLU A 199 -18.68 -21.39 -12.39
C GLU A 199 -17.46 -20.62 -11.85
N LYS A 200 -17.55 -19.94 -10.70
CA LYS A 200 -16.42 -19.13 -10.18
C LYS A 200 -15.34 -19.90 -9.42
N TYR A 201 -15.62 -21.11 -8.93
CA TYR A 201 -14.56 -21.95 -8.32
C TYR A 201 -13.62 -22.55 -9.36
N CYS A 202 -14.01 -22.59 -10.64
CA CYS A 202 -13.14 -23.04 -11.72
C CYS A 202 -12.03 -22.01 -12.01
N LEU A 203 -12.34 -20.71 -11.95
CA LEU A 203 -11.36 -19.66 -12.19
C LEU A 203 -10.37 -19.44 -11.04
N ILE A 204 -10.77 -19.67 -9.79
CA ILE A 204 -9.85 -19.57 -8.64
C ILE A 204 -8.87 -20.77 -8.63
N LYS A 205 -9.32 -21.97 -9.05
CA LYS A 205 -8.43 -23.14 -9.21
C LYS A 205 -7.41 -23.01 -10.35
N MET A 206 -7.57 -22.06 -11.27
CA MET A 206 -6.56 -21.78 -12.30
C MET A 206 -5.38 -20.95 -11.80
N TYR A 207 -5.54 -20.17 -10.72
CA TYR A 207 -4.46 -19.36 -10.14
C TYR A 207 -3.58 -20.12 -9.13
N ASP A 208 -4.07 -21.23 -8.58
CA ASP A 208 -3.30 -22.12 -7.69
C ASP A 208 -2.44 -23.14 -8.44
N LYS A 209 -2.43 -23.10 -9.78
CA LYS A 209 -1.72 -24.06 -10.64
C LYS A 209 -0.63 -23.45 -11.54
N ILE A 210 -0.25 -22.20 -11.28
CA ILE A 210 0.93 -21.55 -11.89
C ILE A 210 1.92 -21.24 -10.77
#